data_AF-A0A931DEZ9-F1
#
_entry.id   AF-A0A931DEZ9-F1
#
_cell.length_a   1.000
_cell.length_b   1.000
_cell.length_c   1.000
_cell.angle_alpha   90.00
_cell.angle_beta   90.00
_cell.angle_gamma   90.00
#
_symmetry.space_group_name_H-M   'P 1'
#
loop_
_entity.id
_entity.type
_entity.pdbx_description
1 polymer ?
#
loop_
_entity_poly.entity_id
_entity_poly.type
_entity_poly.pdbx_seq_one_letter_code
_entity_poly.pdbx_strand_id
1 'polypeptide(L)'
;MAFADQAALAEDPAFRNRVRMAIVTAAKDIMGEAPDGMSDATAGKRQALAYDVLTGSAMFVDRFTWAVAANPAVTGESPDDAIQFTVNSSWDDLAGVRVSD
;
A
#
# COMPACT_ATOMS: atom_id res chain seq x y z
N MET A 1 -0.62 -14.69 -12.84
CA MET A 1 0.11 -13.75 -13.70
C MET A 1 1.59 -14.13 -13.69
N ALA A 2 2.31 -14.07 -14.82
CA ALA A 2 3.76 -14.34 -14.81
C ALA A 2 4.53 -13.13 -14.24
N PHE A 3 5.73 -13.31 -13.71
CA PHE A 3 6.52 -12.20 -13.14
C PHE A 3 6.81 -11.07 -14.15
N ALA A 4 6.98 -11.40 -15.43
CA ALA A 4 7.14 -10.40 -16.48
C ALA A 4 5.89 -9.52 -16.64
N ASP A 5 4.70 -10.11 -16.57
CA ASP A 5 3.44 -9.38 -16.66
C ASP A 5 3.22 -8.52 -15.40
N GLN A 6 3.61 -9.00 -14.22
CA GLN A 6 3.56 -8.24 -12.98
C GLN A 6 4.48 -7.02 -13.03
N ALA A 7 5.70 -7.18 -13.56
CA ALA A 7 6.63 -6.08 -13.76
C ALA A 7 6.07 -5.05 -14.75
N ALA A 8 5.51 -5.50 -15.89
CA ALA A 8 4.88 -4.62 -16.86
C ALA A 8 3.70 -3.82 -16.24
N LEU A 9 2.89 -4.46 -15.39
CA LEU A 9 1.82 -3.79 -14.65
C LEU A 9 2.37 -2.75 -13.66
N ALA A 10 3.45 -3.07 -12.95
CA ALA A 10 4.07 -2.16 -11.98
C ALA A 10 4.69 -0.91 -12.65
N GLU A 11 5.08 -1.03 -13.91
CA GLU A 11 5.63 0.05 -14.72
C GLU A 11 4.55 0.87 -15.45
N ASP A 12 3.31 0.37 -15.54
CA ASP A 12 2.21 1.04 -16.24
C ASP A 12 1.83 2.38 -15.57
N PRO A 13 1.87 3.52 -16.30
CA PRO A 13 1.59 4.83 -15.72
C PRO A 13 0.16 4.99 -15.19
N ALA A 14 -0.83 4.38 -15.83
CA ALA A 14 -2.23 4.50 -15.41
C ALA A 14 -2.45 3.74 -14.11
N PHE A 15 -1.93 2.51 -14.02
CA PHE A 15 -1.95 1.69 -12.82
C PHE A 15 -1.23 2.38 -11.65
N ARG A 16 -0.04 2.93 -11.87
CA ARG A 16 0.71 3.69 -10.86
C ARG A 16 -0.06 4.89 -10.30
N ASN A 17 -0.82 5.60 -11.14
CA ASN A 17 -1.67 6.70 -10.68
C ASN A 17 -2.84 6.22 -9.80
N ARG A 18 -3.42 5.07 -10.12
CA ARG A 18 -4.48 4.45 -9.30
C ARG A 18 -3.94 4.00 -7.94
N VAL A 19 -2.78 3.34 -7.94
CA VAL A 19 -2.06 2.97 -6.71
C VAL A 19 -1.71 4.22 -5.89
N ARG A 20 -1.25 5.31 -6.53
CA ARG A 20 -0.97 6.57 -5.84
C ARG A 20 -2.19 7.12 -5.08
N MET A 21 -3.36 7.06 -5.69
CA MET A 21 -4.59 7.47 -4.98
C MET A 21 -4.90 6.52 -3.84
N ALA A 22 -4.77 5.21 -4.04
CA ALA A 22 -5.02 4.21 -3.01
C ALA A 22 -4.09 4.36 -1.79
N ILE A 23 -2.80 4.66 -1.98
CA ILE A 23 -1.86 4.89 -0.86
C ILE A 23 -2.20 6.16 -0.08
N VAL A 24 -2.65 7.23 -0.75
CA VAL A 24 -3.04 8.47 -0.08
C VAL A 24 -4.32 8.27 0.72
N THR A 25 -5.29 7.53 0.17
CA THR A 25 -6.50 7.13 0.87
C THR A 25 -6.17 6.30 2.11
N ALA A 26 -5.35 5.25 1.97
CA ALA A 26 -4.91 4.42 3.09
C ALA A 26 -4.19 5.23 4.17
N ALA A 27 -3.28 6.12 3.76
CA ALA A 27 -2.55 6.99 4.69
C ALA A 27 -3.51 7.90 5.49
N LYS A 28 -4.49 8.51 4.82
CA LYS A 28 -5.50 9.34 5.47
C LYS A 28 -6.29 8.54 6.51
N ASP A 29 -6.73 7.34 6.14
CA ASP A 29 -7.54 6.49 7.02
C ASP A 29 -6.74 6.03 8.25
N ILE A 30 -5.48 5.64 8.07
CA ILE A 30 -4.58 5.23 9.16
C ILE A 30 -4.24 6.37 10.11
N MET A 31 -4.10 7.61 9.60
CA MET A 31 -3.94 8.78 10.47
C MET A 31 -5.16 9.06 11.35
N GLY A 32 -6.35 8.56 10.96
CA GLY A 32 -7.59 8.65 11.73
C GLY A 32 -7.91 7.41 12.57
N GLU A 33 -7.14 6.32 12.45
CA GLU A 33 -7.38 5.07 13.20
C GLU A 33 -7.05 5.26 14.68
N ALA A 34 -7.95 4.78 15.55
CA ALA A 34 -7.60 4.49 16.93
C ALA A 34 -6.73 3.22 16.97
N PRO A 35 -5.77 3.10 17.92
CA PRO A 35 -4.99 1.88 18.11
C PRO A 35 -5.86 0.77 18.72
N ASP A 36 -6.83 0.27 17.95
CA ASP A 36 -7.79 -0.73 18.41
C ASP A 36 -7.16 -2.12 18.38
N GLY A 37 -6.79 -2.65 19.55
CA GLY A 37 -6.16 -3.97 19.70
C GLY A 37 -4.71 -4.05 19.20
N MET A 38 -4.11 -2.94 18.78
CA MET A 38 -2.70 -2.87 18.37
C MET A 38 -1.81 -2.40 19.53
N SER A 39 -0.55 -2.83 19.56
CA SER A 39 0.43 -2.20 20.44
C SER A 39 0.70 -0.76 19.97
N ASP A 40 1.04 0.15 20.91
CA ASP A 40 1.45 1.52 20.57
C ASP A 40 2.62 1.54 19.57
N ALA A 41 3.52 0.56 19.66
CA ALA A 41 4.63 0.42 18.72
C ALA A 41 4.15 0.08 17.30
N THR A 42 3.15 -0.80 17.17
CA THR A 42 2.53 -1.15 15.89
C THR A 42 1.78 0.04 15.30
N ALA A 43 0.93 0.67 16.10
CA ALA A 43 0.17 1.85 15.68
C ALA A 43 1.10 3.00 15.26
N GLY A 44 2.15 3.26 16.05
CA GLY A 44 3.14 4.30 15.75
C GLY A 44 3.90 4.06 14.44
N LYS A 45 4.25 2.81 14.11
CA LYS A 45 4.88 2.48 12.82
C LYS A 45 3.94 2.72 11.64
N ARG A 46 2.69 2.28 11.73
CA ARG A 46 1.68 2.49 10.68
C ARG A 46 1.45 3.98 10.44
N GLN A 47 1.30 4.75 11.51
CA GLN A 47 1.11 6.20 11.45
C GLN A 47 2.34 6.95 10.93
N ALA A 48 3.56 6.51 11.28
CA ALA A 48 4.79 7.10 10.74
C ALA A 48 4.86 6.97 9.21
N LEU A 49 4.59 5.77 8.67
CA LEU A 49 4.51 5.57 7.22
C LEU A 49 3.39 6.42 6.60
N ALA A 50 2.25 6.54 7.27
CA ALA A 50 1.12 7.33 6.77
C ALA A 50 1.47 8.82 6.67
N TYR A 51 2.15 9.35 7.70
CA TYR A 51 2.67 10.71 7.68
C TYR A 51 3.68 10.94 6.55
N ASP A 52 4.62 10.02 6.34
CA ASP A 52 5.60 10.12 5.25
C ASP A 52 4.94 10.08 3.87
N VAL A 53 3.91 9.24 3.69
CA VAL A 53 3.13 9.18 2.44
C VAL A 53 2.39 10.49 2.18
N LEU A 54 1.76 11.08 3.21
CA LEU A 54 1.01 12.33 3.07
C LEU A 54 1.93 13.54 2.83
N THR A 55 3.15 13.52 3.35
CA THR A 55 4.14 14.59 3.15
C THR A 55 4.98 14.42 1.88
N GLY A 56 5.05 13.21 1.32
CA GLY A 56 5.93 12.90 0.18
C GLY A 56 5.57 11.64 -0.61
N SER A 57 4.32 11.49 -1.06
CA SER A 57 3.81 10.26 -1.69
C SER A 57 4.63 9.72 -2.86
N ALA A 58 5.31 10.58 -3.63
CA ALA A 58 6.00 10.19 -4.86
C ALA A 58 7.04 9.08 -4.66
N MET A 59 7.75 9.08 -3.53
CA MET A 59 8.78 8.07 -3.24
C MET A 59 8.20 6.71 -2.82
N PHE A 60 6.92 6.67 -2.45
CA PHE A 60 6.22 5.46 -1.99
C PHE A 60 5.39 4.80 -3.09
N VAL A 61 5.00 5.55 -4.13
CA VAL A 61 4.25 5.01 -5.28
C VAL A 61 4.97 3.79 -5.84
N ASP A 62 6.28 3.86 -6.05
CA ASP A 62 7.02 2.74 -6.63
C ASP A 62 6.93 1.48 -5.77
N ARG A 63 7.25 1.60 -4.48
CA ARG A 63 7.23 0.49 -3.52
C ARG A 63 5.85 -0.17 -3.44
N PHE A 64 4.80 0.63 -3.30
CA PHE A 64 3.44 0.11 -3.23
C PHE A 64 2.98 -0.47 -4.57
N THR A 65 3.34 0.13 -5.71
CA THR A 65 2.93 -0.41 -7.02
C THR A 65 3.53 -1.79 -7.24
N TRP A 66 4.81 -2.00 -6.91
CA TRP A 66 5.44 -3.31 -6.96
C TRP A 66 4.79 -4.30 -6.00
N ALA A 67 4.47 -3.88 -4.77
CA ALA A 67 3.77 -4.73 -3.80
C ALA A 67 2.37 -5.14 -4.30
N VAL A 68 1.61 -4.21 -4.88
CA VAL A 68 0.28 -4.51 -5.44
C VAL A 68 0.38 -5.42 -6.66
N ALA A 69 1.29 -5.14 -7.59
CA ALA A 69 1.46 -5.94 -8.80
C ALA A 69 1.96 -7.36 -8.50
N ALA A 70 2.65 -7.57 -7.37
CA ALA A 70 3.07 -8.89 -6.92
C ALA A 70 1.87 -9.80 -6.57
N ASN A 71 0.69 -9.24 -6.27
CA ASN A 71 -0.54 -10.02 -6.08
C ASN A 71 -1.07 -10.50 -7.45
N PRO A 72 -1.03 -11.83 -7.75
CA PRO A 72 -1.41 -12.35 -9.05
C PRO A 72 -2.91 -12.22 -9.37
N ALA A 73 -3.74 -11.89 -8.38
CA ALA A 73 -5.16 -11.60 -8.57
C ALA A 73 -5.42 -10.16 -9.06
N VAL A 74 -4.44 -9.26 -8.92
CA VAL A 74 -4.53 -7.88 -9.40
C VAL A 74 -4.03 -7.82 -10.85
N THR A 75 -4.81 -7.17 -11.71
CA THR A 75 -4.50 -6.90 -13.11
C THR A 75 -4.74 -5.43 -13.42
N GLY A 76 -4.36 -4.98 -14.62
CA GLY A 76 -4.67 -3.60 -15.07
C GLY A 76 -6.17 -3.29 -15.13
N GLU A 77 -7.01 -4.33 -15.28
CA GLU A 77 -8.47 -4.23 -15.32
C GLU A 77 -9.12 -4.39 -13.94
N SER A 78 -8.35 -4.72 -12.89
CA SER A 78 -8.90 -4.85 -11.55
C SER A 78 -9.58 -3.55 -11.13
N PRO A 79 -10.72 -3.63 -10.41
CA PRO A 79 -11.40 -2.46 -9.88
C PRO A 79 -10.57 -1.77 -8.78
N ASP A 80 -10.86 -0.49 -8.50
CA ASP A 80 -10.10 0.32 -7.55
C ASP A 80 -10.17 -0.20 -6.10
N ASP A 81 -11.27 -0.86 -5.73
CA ASP A 81 -11.44 -1.50 -4.42
C ASP A 81 -10.49 -2.69 -4.20
N ALA A 82 -10.21 -3.48 -5.23
CA ALA A 82 -9.22 -4.56 -5.19
C ALA A 82 -7.79 -4.01 -5.03
N ILE A 83 -7.48 -2.88 -5.70
CA ILE A 83 -6.21 -2.18 -5.53
C ILE A 83 -6.10 -1.63 -4.10
N GLN A 84 -7.14 -0.96 -3.60
CA GLN A 84 -7.18 -0.41 -2.25
C GLN A 84 -7.01 -1.50 -1.19
N PHE A 85 -7.70 -2.63 -1.34
CA PHE A 85 -7.56 -3.77 -0.44
C PHE A 85 -6.13 -4.28 -0.40
N THR A 86 -5.49 -4.41 -1.57
CA THR A 86 -4.11 -4.89 -1.66
C THR A 86 -3.14 -3.87 -1.02
N VAL A 87 -3.31 -2.58 -1.27
CA VAL A 87 -2.54 -1.51 -0.60
C VAL A 87 -2.67 -1.60 0.92
N ASN A 88 -3.89 -1.76 1.44
CA ASN A 88 -4.13 -1.86 2.87
C ASN A 88 -3.43 -3.09 3.46
N SER A 89 -3.47 -4.23 2.76
CA SER A 89 -2.81 -5.46 3.19
C SER A 89 -1.28 -5.36 3.20
N SER A 90 -0.69 -4.65 2.23
CA SER A 90 0.76 -4.44 2.15
C SER A 90 1.27 -3.37 3.13
N TRP A 91 0.37 -2.64 3.80
CA TRP A 91 0.76 -1.53 4.65
C TRP A 91 1.61 -1.97 5.83
N ASP A 92 1.20 -3.03 6.53
CA ASP A 92 1.91 -3.53 7.71
C ASP A 92 3.31 -4.04 7.36
N ASP A 93 3.42 -4.76 6.24
CA ASP A 93 4.69 -5.26 5.73
C ASP A 93 5.65 -4.11 5.41
N LEU A 94 5.16 -3.06 4.74
CA LEU A 94 5.96 -1.90 4.35
C LEU A 94 6.24 -0.94 5.52
N ALA A 95 5.36 -0.91 6.53
CA ALA A 95 5.58 -0.19 7.78
C ALA A 95 6.56 -0.92 8.72
N GLY A 96 7.00 -2.13 8.37
CA GLY A 96 7.88 -2.94 9.21
C GLY A 96 7.22 -3.38 10.52
N VAL A 97 5.89 -3.54 10.50
CA VAL A 97 5.16 -4.23 11.56
C VAL A 97 5.55 -5.70 11.48
N ARG A 98 5.94 -6.27 12.61
CA ARG A 98 6.23 -7.70 12.74
C ARG A 98 5.26 -8.24 13.75
N VAL A 99 4.52 -9.28 13.37
CA VAL A 99 3.83 -10.10 14.38
C VAL A 99 4.94 -10.85 15.11
N SER A 100 5.19 -10.48 16.36
CA SER A 100 5.99 -11.32 17.25
C SER A 100 5.11 -12.49 17.68
N ASP A 101 5.56 -13.71 17.40
CA ASP A 101 5.00 -14.95 17.97
C ASP A 101 5.03 -14.93 19.52
#